data_AF-A0A9W7Q6J4-F1
#
_entry.id   AF-A0A9W7Q6J4-F1
#
_cell.length_a   1.000
_cell.length_b   1.000
_cell.length_c   1.000
_cell.angle_alpha   90.00
_cell.angle_beta   90.00
_cell.angle_gamma   90.00
#
_symmetry.space_group_name_H-M   'P 1'
#
loop_
_entity.id
_entity.type
_entity.pdbx_description
1 polymer ?
#
loop_
_entity_poly.entity_id
_entity_poly.type
_entity_poly.pdbx_seq_one_letter_code
_entity_poly.pdbx_strand_id
1 'polypeptide(L)'
;MTDYDRKEHLKKIHASRKASTYQKVDKGIKRLIRANERINFNSVSKEAGVSKATLYKTEELRDRIEMLRQQQLQVPTPKQVKREMSDNNKDAIIASLKRRMKKLEDENKQLREQLKVSYADIYKRL
;
A
#
# COMPACT_ATOMS: atom_id res chain seq x y z
N MET A 1 -19.77 11.96 55.99
CA MET A 1 -20.23 10.95 55.01
C MET A 1 -20.00 11.54 53.63
N THR A 2 -19.09 10.97 52.84
CA THR A 2 -18.77 11.48 51.50
C THR A 2 -20.00 11.42 50.62
N ASP A 3 -20.47 12.59 50.18
CA ASP A 3 -21.55 12.75 49.21
C ASP A 3 -21.13 12.06 47.90
N TYR A 4 -21.62 10.84 47.68
CA TYR A 4 -21.32 10.06 46.49
C TYR A 4 -22.17 10.60 45.35
N ASP A 5 -21.60 11.52 44.57
CA ASP A 5 -22.26 12.02 43.37
C ASP A 5 -22.29 10.94 42.29
N ARG A 6 -23.39 10.16 42.33
CA ARG A 6 -23.71 9.09 41.39
C ARG A 6 -23.69 9.59 39.94
N LYS A 7 -24.04 10.85 39.68
CA LYS A 7 -24.08 11.42 38.32
C LYS A 7 -22.67 11.62 37.78
N GLU A 8 -21.77 12.16 38.58
CA GLU A 8 -20.36 12.31 38.23
C GLU A 8 -19.65 10.96 38.07
N HIS A 9 -19.96 9.99 38.93
CA HIS A 9 -19.44 8.63 38.79
C HIS A 9 -19.86 7.97 37.47
N LEU A 10 -21.13 8.11 37.07
CA LEU A 10 -21.63 7.59 35.79
C LEU A 10 -20.93 8.25 34.60
N LYS A 11 -20.76 9.58 34.61
CA LYS A 11 -20.03 10.29 33.55
C LYS A 11 -18.60 9.76 33.39
N LYS A 12 -17.89 9.52 34.51
CA LYS A 12 -16.53 8.95 34.49
C LYS A 12 -16.49 7.55 33.88
N ILE A 13 -17.47 6.69 34.20
CA ILE A 13 -17.58 5.36 33.58
C ILE A 13 -17.80 5.46 32.07
N HIS A 14 -18.71 6.34 31.63
CA HIS A 14 -18.96 6.52 30.20
C HIS A 14 -17.73 7.03 29.45
N ALA A 15 -17.00 8.00 30.02
CA ALA A 15 -15.75 8.50 29.45
C ALA A 15 -14.69 7.39 29.35
N SER A 16 -14.52 6.59 30.41
CA SER A 16 -13.58 5.46 30.43
C SER A 16 -13.93 4.39 29.38
N ARG A 17 -15.21 4.04 29.25
CA ARG A 17 -15.69 3.10 28.22
C ARG A 17 -15.47 3.63 26.81
N LYS A 18 -15.71 4.93 26.58
CA LYS A 18 -15.42 5.58 25.30
C LYS A 18 -13.93 5.45 25.00
N ALA A 19 -13.05 5.89 25.90
CA ALA A 19 -11.60 5.81 25.71
C ALA A 19 -11.09 4.38 25.44
N SER A 20 -11.58 3.39 26.19
CA SER A 20 -11.23 1.97 25.98
C SER A 20 -11.63 1.49 24.58
N THR A 21 -12.79 1.90 24.09
CA THR A 21 -13.28 1.56 22.74
C THR A 21 -12.36 2.13 21.66
N TYR A 22 -11.95 3.39 21.79
CA TYR A 22 -11.00 4.00 20.87
C TYR A 22 -9.66 3.26 20.83
N GLN A 23 -9.13 2.90 21.99
CA GLN A 23 -7.87 2.15 22.07
C GLN A 23 -7.97 0.78 21.40
N LYS A 24 -9.09 0.07 21.57
CA LYS A 24 -9.33 -1.22 20.90
C LYS A 24 -9.37 -1.05 19.39
N VAL A 25 -10.08 -0.04 18.89
CA VAL A 25 -10.19 0.24 17.46
C VAL A 25 -8.83 0.62 16.87
N ASP A 26 -8.07 1.48 17.53
CA ASP A 26 -6.74 1.87 17.06
C ASP A 26 -5.77 0.68 17.04
N LYS A 27 -5.78 -0.16 18.07
CA LYS A 27 -5.00 -1.41 18.09
C LYS A 27 -5.41 -2.34 16.95
N GLY A 28 -6.72 -2.48 16.69
CA GLY A 28 -7.23 -3.32 15.60
C GLY A 28 -6.80 -2.82 14.23
N ILE A 29 -6.91 -1.51 13.98
CA ILE A 29 -6.42 -0.87 12.76
C ILE A 29 -4.92 -1.11 12.57
N LYS A 30 -4.11 -0.90 13.61
CA LYS A 30 -2.65 -1.14 13.55
C LYS A 30 -2.31 -2.59 13.19
N ARG A 31 -3.07 -3.56 13.71
CA ARG A 31 -2.89 -4.98 13.37
C ARG A 31 -3.24 -5.25 11.91
N LEU A 32 -4.36 -4.70 11.41
CA LEU A 32 -4.76 -4.84 10.00
C LEU A 32 -3.72 -4.25 9.05
N ILE A 33 -3.14 -3.09 9.39
CA ILE A 33 -2.05 -2.47 8.62
C ILE A 33 -0.83 -3.39 8.59
N ARG A 34 -0.39 -3.93 9.74
CA ARG A 34 0.77 -4.83 9.82
C ARG A 34 0.55 -6.15 9.08
N ALA A 35 -0.68 -6.67 9.09
CA ALA A 35 -1.08 -7.86 8.35
C ALA A 35 -1.31 -7.60 6.85
N ASN A 36 -1.25 -6.34 6.42
CA ASN A 36 -1.56 -5.90 5.06
C ASN A 36 -2.96 -6.35 4.60
N GLU A 37 -3.91 -6.33 5.54
CA GLU A 37 -5.31 -6.70 5.33
C GLU A 37 -6.16 -5.47 4.96
N ARG A 38 -7.36 -5.71 4.43
CA ARG A 38 -8.28 -4.63 4.04
C ARG A 38 -8.81 -3.90 5.26
N ILE A 39 -8.72 -2.57 5.28
CA ILE A 39 -9.29 -1.71 6.32
C ILE A 39 -10.69 -1.28 5.89
N ASN A 40 -11.71 -1.84 6.54
CA ASN A 40 -13.11 -1.46 6.37
C ASN A 40 -13.87 -1.70 7.68
N PHE A 41 -15.12 -1.24 7.78
CA PHE A 41 -15.92 -1.40 9.00
C PHE A 41 -16.09 -2.85 9.45
N ASN A 42 -16.13 -3.81 8.52
CA ASN A 42 -16.27 -5.23 8.87
C ASN A 42 -14.97 -5.79 9.47
N SER A 43 -13.82 -5.55 8.83
CA SER A 43 -12.53 -6.03 9.30
C SER A 43 -12.12 -5.35 10.60
N VAL A 44 -12.33 -4.04 10.73
CA VAL A 44 -12.05 -3.29 11.96
C VAL A 44 -12.96 -3.75 13.09
N SER A 45 -14.25 -3.97 12.84
CA SER A 45 -15.19 -4.50 13.84
C SER A 45 -14.75 -5.88 14.37
N LYS A 46 -14.37 -6.78 13.45
CA LYS A 46 -13.90 -8.13 13.78
C LYS A 46 -12.59 -8.11 14.56
N GLU A 47 -11.62 -7.30 14.14
CA GLU A 47 -10.29 -7.24 14.75
C GLU A 47 -10.30 -6.52 16.11
N ALA A 48 -11.06 -5.43 16.22
CA ALA A 48 -11.14 -4.65 17.46
C ALA A 48 -12.11 -5.24 18.49
N GLY A 49 -12.98 -6.18 18.09
CA GLY A 49 -14.03 -6.72 18.95
C GLY A 49 -15.09 -5.68 19.32
N VAL A 50 -15.38 -4.74 18.41
CA VAL A 50 -16.34 -3.65 18.60
C VAL A 50 -17.45 -3.78 17.56
N SER A 51 -18.70 -3.54 17.95
CA SER A 51 -19.84 -3.61 17.01
C SER A 51 -19.75 -2.52 15.93
N LYS A 52 -20.22 -2.83 14.72
CA LYS A 52 -20.29 -1.84 13.62
C LYS A 52 -21.12 -0.62 14.00
N ALA A 53 -22.21 -0.82 14.75
CA ALA A 53 -23.05 0.28 15.25
C ALA A 53 -22.24 1.29 16.07
N THR A 54 -21.32 0.82 16.91
CA THR A 54 -20.43 1.69 17.70
C THR A 54 -19.47 2.47 16.81
N LEU A 55 -18.95 1.84 15.75
CA LEU A 55 -18.07 2.49 14.77
C LEU A 55 -18.80 3.57 13.97
N TYR A 56 -20.06 3.32 13.58
CA TYR A 56 -20.88 4.32 12.87
C TYR A 56 -21.38 5.45 13.76
N LYS A 57 -21.69 5.16 15.03
CA LYS A 57 -22.17 6.15 16.01
C LYS A 57 -21.10 7.18 16.38
N THR A 58 -19.82 6.81 16.26
CA THR A 58 -18.70 7.66 16.65
C THR A 58 -18.05 8.24 15.41
N GLU A 59 -18.41 9.47 15.05
CA GLU A 59 -17.94 10.14 13.82
C GLU A 59 -16.41 10.11 13.68
N GLU A 60 -15.68 10.41 14.74
CA GLU A 60 -14.20 10.37 14.73
C GLU A 60 -13.63 8.99 14.31
N LEU A 61 -14.26 7.89 14.73
CA LEU A 61 -13.84 6.54 14.35
C LEU A 61 -14.24 6.23 12.91
N ARG A 62 -15.43 6.68 12.50
CA ARG A 62 -15.95 6.52 11.15
C ARG A 62 -15.01 7.20 10.14
N ASP A 63 -14.71 8.48 10.35
CA ASP A 63 -13.88 9.30 9.47
C ASP A 63 -12.48 8.70 9.34
N ARG A 64 -11.92 8.23 10.46
CA ARG A 64 -10.61 7.58 10.47
C ARG A 64 -10.59 6.29 9.65
N ILE A 65 -11.62 5.44 9.79
CA ILE A 65 -11.72 4.19 9.01
C ILE A 65 -11.92 4.51 7.53
N GLU A 66 -12.77 5.48 7.19
CA GLU A 66 -13.01 5.89 5.81
C GLU A 66 -11.75 6.47 5.16
N MET A 67 -11.05 7.37 5.85
CA MET A 67 -9.78 7.94 5.38
C MET A 67 -8.74 6.86 5.11
N LEU A 68 -8.53 5.93 6.06
CA LEU A 68 -7.57 4.83 5.89
C LEU A 68 -7.97 3.89 4.76
N ARG A 69 -9.27 3.64 4.58
CA ARG A 69 -9.78 2.85 3.45
C ARG A 69 -9.48 3.53 2.12
N GLN A 70 -9.67 4.85 2.02
CA GLN A 70 -9.35 5.59 0.80
C GLN A 70 -7.85 5.59 0.52
N GLN A 71 -7.02 5.79 1.54
CA GLN A 71 -5.57 5.69 1.41
C GLN A 71 -5.12 4.31 0.90
N GLN A 72 -5.76 3.24 1.37
CA GLN A 72 -5.48 1.88 0.91
C GLN A 72 -5.94 1.62 -0.54
N LEU A 73 -6.94 2.36 -1.04
CA LEU A 73 -7.38 2.25 -2.45
C LEU A 73 -6.41 2.93 -3.41
N GLN A 74 -5.79 4.04 -2.98
CA GLN A 74 -4.83 4.78 -3.80
C GLN A 74 -3.46 4.10 -3.92
N VAL A 75 -3.15 3.18 -2.99
CA VAL A 75 -1.91 2.39 -3.05
C VAL A 75 -2.24 1.02 -3.62
N PRO A 76 -1.75 0.68 -4.83
CA PRO A 76 -1.95 -0.65 -5.40
C PRO A 76 -1.43 -1.70 -4.43
N THR A 77 -2.31 -2.56 -3.92
CA THR A 77 -1.84 -3.63 -3.03
C THR A 77 -0.91 -4.57 -3.79
N PRO A 78 0.11 -5.18 -3.16
CA PRO A 78 1.03 -6.10 -3.85
C PRO A 78 0.32 -7.25 -4.57
N LYS A 79 -0.88 -7.67 -4.10
CA LYS A 79 -1.75 -8.66 -4.77
C LYS A 79 -2.41 -8.10 -6.03
N GLN A 80 -2.82 -6.84 -6.04
CA GLN A 80 -3.35 -6.16 -7.24
C GLN A 80 -2.24 -5.95 -8.27
N VAL A 81 -1.07 -5.45 -7.84
CA VAL A 81 0.10 -5.33 -8.73
C VAL A 81 0.48 -6.67 -9.33
N LYS A 82 0.53 -7.75 -8.53
CA LYS A 82 0.79 -9.11 -9.05
C LYS A 82 -0.27 -9.62 -10.03
N ARG A 83 -1.55 -9.28 -9.86
CA ARG A 83 -2.65 -9.65 -10.77
C ARG A 83 -2.62 -8.83 -12.07
N GLU A 84 -2.44 -7.52 -11.98
CA GLU A 84 -2.32 -6.65 -13.16
C GLU A 84 -1.07 -7.00 -13.98
N MET A 85 0.03 -7.36 -13.31
CA MET A 85 1.21 -7.91 -13.97
C MET A 85 0.98 -9.32 -14.55
N SER A 86 0.06 -10.14 -14.02
CA SER A 86 -0.20 -11.48 -14.59
C SER A 86 -1.08 -11.44 -15.81
N ASP A 87 -2.06 -10.53 -15.86
CA ASP A 87 -3.15 -10.68 -16.82
C ASP A 87 -2.90 -10.01 -18.18
N ASN A 88 -2.07 -8.96 -18.28
CA ASN A 88 -1.95 -8.24 -19.57
C ASN A 88 -0.54 -7.78 -19.98
N ASN A 89 0.46 -7.74 -19.10
CA ASN A 89 1.66 -6.93 -19.37
C ASN A 89 2.99 -7.68 -19.49
N LYS A 90 3.07 -8.98 -19.15
CA LYS A 90 4.35 -9.71 -19.20
C LYS A 90 4.85 -9.92 -20.63
N ASP A 91 4.01 -10.44 -21.51
CA ASP A 91 4.44 -10.77 -22.88
C ASP A 91 4.74 -9.52 -23.71
N ALA A 92 3.95 -8.46 -23.52
CA ALA A 92 4.20 -7.16 -24.16
C ALA A 92 5.51 -6.53 -23.68
N ILE A 93 5.78 -6.56 -22.37
CA ILE A 93 7.03 -6.05 -21.79
C ILE A 93 8.22 -6.91 -22.24
N ILE A 94 8.09 -8.25 -22.22
CA ILE A 94 9.14 -9.17 -22.69
C ILE A 94 9.45 -8.93 -24.17
N ALA A 95 8.43 -8.79 -25.01
CA ALA A 95 8.62 -8.51 -26.44
C ALA A 95 9.31 -7.16 -26.68
N SER A 96 8.91 -6.12 -25.94
CA SER A 96 9.52 -4.79 -26.02
C SER A 96 10.99 -4.81 -25.58
N LEU A 97 11.30 -5.46 -24.46
CA LEU A 97 12.66 -5.60 -23.94
C LEU A 97 13.55 -6.40 -24.90
N LYS A 98 13.06 -7.52 -25.45
CA LYS A 98 13.78 -8.30 -26.46
C LYS A 98 14.11 -7.50 -27.72
N ARG A 99 13.18 -6.68 -28.21
CA ARG A 99 13.42 -5.77 -29.35
C ARG A 99 14.52 -4.76 -29.04
N ARG A 100 14.51 -4.18 -27.85
CA ARG A 100 15.52 -3.20 -27.43
C ARG A 100 16.90 -3.83 -27.27
N MET A 101 16.99 -5.03 -26.71
CA MET A 101 18.25 -5.78 -26.63
C MET A 101 18.84 -6.02 -28.01
N LYS A 102 18.04 -6.55 -28.95
CA LYS A 102 18.52 -6.81 -30.32
C LYS A 102 19.03 -5.54 -31.01
N LYS A 103 18.31 -4.43 -30.87
CA LYS A 103 18.74 -3.14 -31.43
C LYS A 103 20.08 -2.69 -30.87
N LEU A 104 20.26 -2.79 -29.55
CA LEU A 104 21.52 -2.42 -28.89
C LEU A 104 22.67 -3.34 -29.29
N GLU A 105 22.43 -4.64 -29.46
CA GLU A 105 23.43 -5.60 -29.94
C GLU A 105 23.87 -5.29 -31.37
N ASP A 106 22.92 -4.96 -32.26
CA ASP A 106 23.19 -4.57 -33.64
C ASP A 106 23.97 -3.25 -33.71
N GLU A 107 23.58 -2.24 -32.94
CA GLU A 107 24.31 -0.96 -32.84
C GLU A 107 25.74 -1.18 -32.31
N ASN A 108 25.91 -2.01 -31.28
CA ASN A 108 27.24 -2.31 -30.73
C ASN A 108 28.12 -3.00 -31.78
N LYS A 109 27.56 -3.93 -32.56
CA LYS A 109 28.27 -4.61 -33.63
C LYS A 109 28.72 -3.63 -34.72
N GLN A 110 27.84 -2.71 -35.13
CA GLN A 110 28.16 -1.69 -36.13
C GLN A 110 29.27 -0.75 -35.64
N LEU A 111 29.18 -0.27 -34.40
CA LEU A 111 30.20 0.59 -33.80
C LEU A 111 31.56 -0.10 -33.73
N ARG A 112 31.60 -1.39 -33.34
CA ARG A 112 32.85 -2.17 -33.32
C ARG A 112 33.47 -2.31 -34.71
N GLU A 113 32.66 -2.47 -35.75
CA GLU A 113 33.15 -2.60 -37.11
C GLU A 113 33.70 -1.27 -37.66
N GLN A 114 33.00 -0.17 -37.41
CA GLN A 114 33.50 1.17 -37.73
C GLN A 114 34.83 1.46 -37.04
N LEU A 115 34.97 1.04 -35.77
CA LEU A 115 36.21 1.18 -35.01
C LEU A 115 37.38 0.44 -35.68
N LYS A 116 37.17 -0.80 -36.14
CA LYS A 116 38.21 -1.57 -36.84
C LYS A 116 38.66 -0.89 -38.13
N VAL A 117 37.72 -0.40 -38.94
CA VAL A 117 38.03 0.30 -40.19
C VAL A 117 38.84 1.55 -39.90
N SER A 118 38.40 2.37 -38.93
CA SER A 118 39.12 3.56 -38.47
C SER A 118 40.55 3.24 -38.03
N TYR A 119 40.75 2.18 -37.23
CA TYR A 119 42.10 1.78 -36.82
C TYR A 119 42.96 1.35 -38.01
N ALA A 120 42.41 0.57 -38.95
CA ALA A 120 43.14 0.17 -40.15
C ALA A 120 43.56 1.38 -40.99
N ASP A 121 42.72 2.39 -41.11
CA ASP A 121 43.04 3.62 -41.85
C ASP A 121 44.10 4.48 -41.16
N ILE A 122 44.13 4.52 -39.82
CA ILE A 122 45.20 5.17 -39.05
C ILE A 122 46.52 4.44 -39.30
N TYR A 123 46.54 3.10 -39.23
CA TYR A 123 47.75 2.30 -39.47
C TYR A 123 48.30 2.43 -40.89
N LYS A 124 47.45 2.65 -41.90
CA LYS A 124 47.89 2.89 -43.29
C LYS A 124 48.52 4.27 -43.52
N ARG A 125 48.25 5.23 -42.63
CA ARG A 125 48.77 6.61 -42.71
C ARG A 125 50.03 6.82 -41.88
N LEU A 126 50.46 5.79 -41.15
CA LEU A 126 51.74 5.72 -40.44
C LEU A 126 52.82 5.19 -41.38
#